data_AF-A0A951ICW3-F1
#
_entry.id   AF-A0A951ICW3-F1
#
_cell.length_a   1.000
_cell.length_b   1.000
_cell.length_c   1.000
_cell.angle_alpha   90.00
_cell.angle_beta   90.00
_cell.angle_gamma   90.00
#
_symmetry.space_group_name_H-M   'P 1'
#
loop_
_entity.id
_entity.type
_entity.pdbx_description
1 polymer ?
#
loop_
_entity_poly.entity_id
_entity_poly.type
_entity_poly.pdbx_seq_one_letter_code
_entity_poly.pdbx_strand_id
1 'polypeptide(L)'
;MRRFAAMAVCLILCGCGSSSDKVVGLDVRQLAPAEQEALRRSLSQTLREPDAAQFKWMPVLVGPSGKATNYCGLISGRTNTGASSGFRKFAAAIAQNSSGAFDHGVIQHVEGAPAMFDPSAAIGDQTEAGTTAELCKSWGYVEFSQAR
;
A
#
# COMPACT_ATOMS: atom_id res chain seq x y z
N MET A 1 6.17 11.33 -53.15
CA MET A 1 6.17 9.86 -53.33
C MET A 1 6.57 9.20 -52.02
N ARG A 2 5.72 8.29 -51.55
CA ARG A 2 5.74 7.65 -50.23
C ARG A 2 6.91 6.66 -50.09
N ARG A 3 7.60 6.64 -48.94
CA ARG A 3 8.36 5.48 -48.49
C ARG A 3 8.05 5.20 -47.02
N PHE A 4 7.17 4.23 -46.83
CA PHE A 4 6.93 3.50 -45.59
C PHE A 4 8.08 2.51 -45.38
N ALA A 5 8.61 2.39 -44.17
CA ALA A 5 9.43 1.24 -43.78
C ALA A 5 9.31 0.94 -42.28
N ALA A 6 8.53 -0.10 -42.01
CA ALA A 6 8.66 -1.12 -40.96
C ALA A 6 8.84 -0.70 -39.50
N MET A 7 7.71 -0.75 -38.80
CA MET A 7 7.55 -0.87 -37.35
C MET A 7 8.06 -2.25 -36.89
N ALA A 8 9.13 -2.30 -36.09
CA ALA A 8 9.60 -3.54 -35.49
C ALA A 8 8.96 -3.70 -34.10
N VAL A 9 7.96 -4.58 -34.04
CA VAL A 9 7.28 -5.02 -32.81
C VAL A 9 8.18 -6.02 -32.09
N CYS A 10 8.74 -5.65 -30.94
CA CYS A 10 9.32 -6.60 -29.99
C CYS A 10 8.31 -6.85 -28.85
N LEU A 11 7.54 -7.92 -29.00
CA LEU A 11 6.75 -8.54 -27.93
C LEU A 11 7.71 -9.26 -26.97
N ILE A 12 8.17 -8.57 -25.93
CA ILE A 12 8.83 -9.23 -24.80
C ILE A 12 7.73 -9.66 -23.82
N LEU A 13 7.27 -10.91 -23.99
CA LEU A 13 6.54 -11.64 -22.94
C LEU A 13 7.51 -11.96 -21.80
N CYS A 14 7.63 -11.06 -20.82
CA CYS A 14 8.17 -11.42 -19.51
C CYS A 14 7.03 -12.05 -18.69
N GLY A 15 7.10 -13.38 -18.54
CA GLY A 15 6.16 -14.17 -17.76
C GLY A 15 6.12 -13.74 -16.30
N CYS A 16 4.91 -13.47 -15.81
CA CYS A 16 4.64 -13.24 -14.40
C CYS A 16 4.44 -14.60 -13.73
N GLY A 17 5.52 -15.21 -13.24
CA GLY A 17 5.46 -16.41 -12.40
C GLY A 17 5.00 -16.04 -10.99
N SER A 18 3.69 -16.05 -10.74
CA SER A 18 3.15 -15.95 -9.38
C SER A 18 2.95 -17.36 -8.83
N SER A 19 3.89 -17.82 -8.00
CA SER A 19 3.65 -18.98 -7.14
C SER A 19 2.62 -18.55 -6.10
N SER A 20 1.38 -19.01 -6.28
CA SER A 20 0.26 -18.76 -5.37
C SER A 20 0.38 -19.75 -4.21
N ASP A 21 1.13 -19.37 -3.18
CA ASP A 21 1.17 -20.08 -1.91
C ASP A 21 -0.20 -19.89 -1.23
N LYS A 22 -1.08 -20.88 -1.41
CA LYS A 22 -2.43 -20.88 -0.82
C LYS A 22 -2.32 -21.10 0.67
N VAL A 23 -2.31 -20.02 1.44
CA VAL A 23 -2.74 -20.05 2.84
C VAL A 23 -4.22 -20.43 2.82
N VAL A 24 -4.54 -21.61 3.34
CA VAL A 24 -5.87 -22.24 3.28
C VAL A 24 -6.97 -21.22 3.64
N GLY A 25 -7.74 -20.79 2.63
CA GLY A 25 -8.94 -19.94 2.80
C GLY A 25 -8.81 -18.46 2.43
N LEU A 26 -7.61 -17.94 2.10
CA LEU A 26 -7.42 -16.57 1.63
C LEU A 26 -6.68 -16.58 0.29
N ASP A 27 -7.24 -15.93 -0.73
CA ASP A 27 -6.53 -15.71 -1.98
C ASP A 27 -5.52 -14.58 -1.78
N VAL A 28 -4.28 -14.80 -2.20
CA VAL A 28 -3.17 -13.86 -2.01
C VAL A 28 -2.76 -13.35 -3.38
N ARG A 29 -2.85 -12.04 -3.57
CA ARG A 29 -2.41 -11.39 -4.82
C ARG A 29 -1.50 -10.22 -4.54
N GLN A 30 -0.75 -9.80 -5.56
CA GLN A 30 -0.03 -8.54 -5.49
C GLN A 30 -1.00 -7.35 -5.48
N LEU A 31 -0.60 -6.28 -4.80
CA LEU A 31 -1.31 -5.01 -4.82
C LEU A 31 -1.27 -4.46 -6.25
N ALA A 32 -2.43 -4.15 -6.82
CA ALA A 32 -2.50 -3.67 -8.19
C ALA A 32 -1.90 -2.25 -8.28
N PRO A 33 -1.36 -1.84 -9.43
CA PRO A 33 -0.76 -0.51 -9.57
C PRO A 33 -1.70 0.65 -9.18
N ALA A 34 -3.00 0.52 -9.46
CA ALA A 34 -3.99 1.53 -9.08
C ALA A 34 -4.19 1.62 -7.56
N GLU A 35 -4.15 0.49 -6.86
CA GLU A 35 -4.28 0.42 -5.40
C GLU A 35 -3.03 0.97 -4.72
N GLN A 36 -1.85 0.63 -5.25
CA GLN A 36 -0.57 1.19 -4.80
C GLN A 36 -0.57 2.71 -4.90
N GLU A 37 -0.99 3.26 -6.05
CA GLU A 37 -1.01 4.71 -6.23
C GLU A 37 -2.05 5.39 -5.33
N ALA A 38 -3.23 4.78 -5.15
CA ALA A 38 -4.24 5.29 -4.23
C ALA A 38 -3.72 5.36 -2.79
N LEU A 39 -3.08 4.29 -2.30
CA LEU A 39 -2.45 4.27 -0.97
C LEU A 39 -1.29 5.25 -0.86
N ARG A 40 -0.43 5.33 -1.89
CA ARG A 40 0.71 6.23 -1.91
C ARG A 40 0.26 7.68 -1.78
N ARG A 41 -0.75 8.10 -2.56
CA ARG A 41 -1.33 9.44 -2.46
C ARG A 41 -1.88 9.72 -1.07
N SER A 42 -2.69 8.82 -0.52
CA SER A 42 -3.28 8.99 0.81
C SER A 42 -2.23 9.05 1.93
N LEU A 43 -1.22 8.18 1.89
CA LEU A 43 -0.15 8.17 2.88
C LEU A 43 0.73 9.41 2.74
N SER A 44 1.14 9.79 1.53
CA SER A 44 1.97 10.97 1.28
C SER A 44 1.33 12.26 1.78
N GLN A 45 -0.01 12.39 1.71
CA GLN A 45 -0.72 13.55 2.28
C GLN A 45 -0.56 13.68 3.79
N THR A 46 -0.27 12.58 4.49
CA THR A 46 -0.02 12.59 5.94
C THR A 46 1.43 12.88 6.31
N LEU A 47 2.35 12.84 5.34
CA LEU A 47 3.78 13.01 5.57
C LEU A 47 4.20 14.46 5.42
N ARG A 48 5.18 14.86 6.24
CA ARG A 48 5.82 16.17 6.12
C ARG A 48 6.67 16.29 4.85
N GLU A 49 7.35 15.22 4.46
CA GLU A 49 8.16 15.15 3.24
C GLU A 49 7.66 14.00 2.35
N PRO A 50 6.60 14.22 1.54
CA PRO A 50 5.97 13.16 0.76
C PRO A 50 6.91 12.53 -0.28
N ASP A 51 7.84 13.31 -0.84
CA ASP A 51 8.79 12.84 -1.87
C ASP A 51 9.92 11.98 -1.30
N ALA A 52 10.16 12.06 0.01
CA ALA A 52 11.14 11.22 0.71
C ALA A 52 10.54 9.89 1.20
N ALA A 53 9.25 9.65 0.95
CA ALA A 53 8.55 8.48 1.40
C ALA A 53 9.00 7.23 0.64
N GLN A 54 9.23 6.14 1.39
CA GLN A 54 9.44 4.82 0.80
C GLN A 54 8.38 3.87 1.31
N PHE A 55 7.86 3.06 0.40
CA PHE A 55 6.79 2.10 0.68
C PHE A 55 7.31 0.71 0.40
N LYS A 56 6.99 -0.23 1.28
CA LYS A 56 7.11 -1.66 0.99
C LYS A 56 5.73 -2.28 1.09
N TRP A 57 5.31 -2.88 -0.01
CA TRP A 57 3.98 -3.40 -0.17
C TRP A 57 3.97 -4.88 0.21
N MET A 58 3.01 -5.24 1.06
CA MET A 58 2.65 -6.62 1.31
C MET A 58 1.74 -7.16 0.20
N PRO A 59 1.69 -8.49 0.01
CA PRO A 59 0.61 -9.13 -0.72
C PRO A 59 -0.76 -8.79 -0.10
N VAL A 60 -1.78 -8.65 -0.94
CA VAL A 60 -3.17 -8.41 -0.55
C VAL A 60 -3.81 -9.74 -0.16
N LEU A 61 -4.42 -9.78 1.02
CA LEU A 61 -5.21 -10.91 1.49
C LEU A 61 -6.67 -10.69 1.09
N VAL A 62 -7.10 -11.33 0.00
CA VAL A 62 -8.45 -11.15 -0.54
C VAL A 62 -9.45 -11.97 0.28
N GLY A 63 -10.36 -11.27 0.95
CA GLY A 63 -11.48 -11.88 1.65
C GLY A 63 -12.55 -12.43 0.69
N PRO A 64 -13.39 -13.38 1.12
CA PRO A 64 -14.37 -14.08 0.28
C PRO A 64 -15.45 -13.20 -0.36
N SER A 65 -15.62 -11.95 0.09
CA SER A 65 -16.69 -11.04 -0.34
C SER A 65 -16.29 -10.02 -1.41
N GLY A 66 -15.00 -9.95 -1.79
CA GLY A 66 -14.52 -9.01 -2.81
C GLY A 66 -14.66 -7.52 -2.45
N LYS A 67 -14.95 -7.19 -1.19
CA LYS A 67 -15.09 -5.81 -0.68
C LYS A 67 -13.85 -5.34 0.07
N ALA A 68 -13.83 -4.03 0.35
CA ALA A 68 -12.68 -3.24 0.81
C ALA A 68 -11.70 -4.05 1.67
N THR A 69 -10.53 -4.29 1.10
CA THR A 69 -9.57 -5.23 1.63
C THR A 69 -8.70 -4.48 2.59
N ASN A 70 -8.92 -4.70 3.88
CA ASN A 70 -8.03 -4.16 4.90
C ASN A 70 -6.60 -4.59 4.57
N TYR A 71 -5.68 -3.65 4.63
CA TYR A 71 -4.35 -3.78 4.09
C TYR A 71 -3.34 -3.25 5.08
N CYS A 72 -2.24 -3.99 5.22
CA CYS A 72 -1.08 -3.50 5.94
C CYS A 72 0.16 -3.51 5.07
N GLY A 73 1.00 -2.50 5.25
CA GLY A 73 2.29 -2.40 4.58
C GLY A 73 3.31 -1.71 5.46
N LEU A 74 4.47 -1.41 4.89
CA LEU A 74 5.48 -0.61 5.56
C LEU A 74 5.66 0.74 4.87
N ILE A 75 5.85 1.77 5.66
CA ILE A 75 6.19 3.11 5.22
C ILE A 75 7.40 3.62 5.99
N SER A 76 8.30 4.31 5.30
CA SER A 76 9.30 5.15 5.93
C SER A 76 9.27 6.53 5.30
N GLY A 77 9.78 7.53 6.02
CA GLY A 77 9.88 8.89 5.53
C GLY A 77 11.05 9.62 6.18
N ARG A 78 11.18 10.90 5.84
CA ARG A 78 12.15 11.79 6.48
C ARG A 78 11.50 12.50 7.68
N THR A 79 12.26 12.61 8.75
CA THR A 79 11.88 13.35 9.96
C THR A 79 12.26 14.82 9.86
N ASN A 80 11.79 15.66 10.78
CA ASN A 80 12.14 17.09 10.85
C ASN A 80 13.64 17.39 11.00
N THR A 81 14.47 16.41 11.40
CA THR A 81 15.93 16.56 11.48
C THR A 81 16.65 16.13 10.20
N GLY A 82 15.91 15.67 9.19
CA GLY A 82 16.45 15.15 7.95
C GLY A 82 16.82 13.66 7.99
N ALA A 83 16.68 13.00 9.14
CA ALA A 83 16.97 11.57 9.30
C ALA A 83 15.82 10.69 8.78
N SER A 84 16.14 9.49 8.31
CA SER A 84 15.13 8.47 8.00
C SER A 84 14.45 7.99 9.29
N SER A 85 13.12 7.92 9.28
CA SER A 85 12.36 7.40 10.40
C SER A 85 12.50 5.88 10.58
N GLY A 86 13.01 5.17 9.57
CA GLY A 86 12.94 3.72 9.46
C GLY A 86 11.55 3.23 9.03
N PHE A 87 11.45 1.97 8.61
CA PHE A 87 10.16 1.40 8.20
C PHE A 87 9.25 1.17 9.41
N ARG A 88 7.98 1.53 9.24
CA ARG A 88 6.90 1.41 10.22
C ARG A 88 5.69 0.75 9.57
N LYS A 89 4.93 -0.01 10.34
CA LYS A 89 3.68 -0.59 9.84
C LYS A 89 2.63 0.49 9.67
N PHE A 90 1.84 0.39 8.62
CA PHE A 90 0.58 1.12 8.51
C PHE A 90 -0.56 0.15 8.26
N ALA A 91 -1.76 0.55 8.66
CA ALA A 91 -3.02 -0.13 8.46
C ALA A 91 -3.95 0.80 7.67
N ALA A 92 -4.52 0.30 6.57
CA ALA A 92 -5.40 1.07 5.70
C ALA A 92 -6.54 0.20 5.16
N ALA A 93 -7.65 0.82 4.78
CA ALA A 93 -8.67 0.19 3.95
C ALA A 93 -8.57 0.72 2.52
N ILE A 94 -8.61 -0.20 1.55
CA ILE A 94 -8.65 0.14 0.13
C ILE A 94 -10.05 -0.16 -0.37
N ALA A 95 -10.75 0.85 -0.88
CA ALA A 95 -12.09 0.70 -1.43
C ALA A 95 -12.14 1.30 -2.84
N GLN A 96 -12.99 0.72 -3.67
CA GLN A 96 -13.38 1.33 -4.93
C GLN A 96 -14.46 2.37 -4.68
N ASN A 97 -14.39 3.49 -5.39
CA ASN A 97 -15.47 4.46 -5.42
C ASN A 97 -16.66 3.95 -6.27
N SER A 98 -17.70 4.78 -6.44
CA SER A 98 -18.90 4.41 -7.18
C SER A 98 -18.67 4.11 -8.67
N SER A 99 -17.53 4.52 -9.24
CA SER A 99 -17.15 4.19 -10.62
C SER A 99 -16.26 2.94 -10.73
N GLY A 100 -15.97 2.27 -9.61
CA GLY A 100 -15.08 1.10 -9.57
C GLY A 100 -13.60 1.45 -9.56
N ALA A 101 -13.23 2.73 -9.45
CA ALA A 101 -11.85 3.19 -9.42
C ALA A 101 -11.29 3.24 -8.00
N PHE A 102 -9.99 3.00 -7.86
CA PHE A 102 -9.23 3.25 -6.63
C PHE A 102 -8.68 4.68 -6.68
N ASP A 103 -9.39 5.62 -6.04
CA ASP A 103 -8.99 7.02 -5.98
C ASP A 103 -8.17 7.35 -4.71
N HIS A 104 -8.54 6.77 -3.56
CA HIS A 104 -7.85 6.95 -2.28
C HIS A 104 -7.87 5.67 -1.42
N GLY A 105 -6.95 5.59 -0.45
CA GLY A 105 -7.01 4.65 0.67
C GLY A 105 -7.37 5.37 1.97
N VAL A 106 -8.12 4.72 2.84
CA VAL A 106 -8.46 5.24 4.17
C VAL A 106 -7.40 4.75 5.14
N ILE A 107 -6.53 5.66 5.60
CA ILE A 107 -5.48 5.33 6.55
C ILE A 107 -6.10 5.21 7.94
N GLN A 108 -6.10 3.99 8.48
CA GLN A 108 -6.68 3.70 9.78
C GLN A 108 -5.67 4.04 10.88
N HIS A 109 -4.41 3.61 10.71
CA HIS A 109 -3.37 3.87 11.70
C HIS A 109 -1.96 3.71 11.12
N VAL A 110 -0.97 4.41 11.68
CA VAL A 110 0.45 4.21 11.38
C VAL A 110 1.24 4.07 12.67
N GLU A 111 2.14 3.09 12.71
CA GLU A 111 2.95 2.80 13.89
C GLU A 111 3.93 3.94 14.18
N GLY A 112 3.78 4.55 15.36
CA GLY A 112 4.72 5.42 16.06
C GLY A 112 5.80 6.10 15.23
N ALA A 113 5.50 7.31 14.71
CA ALA A 113 6.52 8.28 14.31
C ALA A 113 5.93 9.70 14.15
N PRO A 114 5.54 10.39 15.23
CA PRO A 114 4.98 11.75 15.13
C PRO A 114 5.90 12.74 14.39
N ALA A 115 7.20 12.45 14.28
CA ALA A 115 8.19 13.30 13.62
C ALA A 115 8.18 13.23 12.07
N MET A 116 7.62 12.19 11.44
CA MET A 116 7.52 12.10 9.97
C MET A 116 6.15 12.55 9.43
N PHE A 117 5.13 12.59 10.30
CA PHE A 117 3.79 13.03 9.94
C PHE A 117 3.63 14.54 10.11
N ASP A 118 2.79 15.12 9.28
CA ASP A 118 2.34 16.48 9.48
C ASP A 118 1.34 16.49 10.65
N PRO A 119 1.58 17.25 11.73
CA PRO A 119 0.64 17.33 12.87
C PRO A 119 -0.73 17.89 12.49
N SER A 120 -0.86 18.52 11.31
CA SER A 120 -2.13 19.00 10.76
C SER A 120 -2.85 17.97 9.89
N ALA A 121 -2.20 16.87 9.52
CA ALA A 121 -2.84 15.80 8.76
C ALA A 121 -3.75 14.98 9.69
N ALA A 122 -5.04 14.94 9.35
CA ALA A 122 -5.99 14.07 10.01
C ALA A 122 -5.69 12.60 9.67
N ILE A 123 -4.87 11.94 10.48
CA ILE A 123 -4.88 10.48 10.57
C ILE A 123 -6.16 10.13 11.32
N GLY A 124 -6.97 9.21 10.78
CA GLY A 124 -8.28 8.85 11.33
C GLY A 124 -8.22 8.63 12.84
N ASP A 125 -9.29 9.05 13.52
CA ASP A 125 -9.49 9.01 14.98
C ASP A 125 -8.76 7.84 15.66
N GLN A 126 -7.64 8.13 16.32
CA GLN A 126 -6.73 7.13 16.92
C GLN A 126 -7.30 6.48 18.18
N THR A 127 -8.60 6.57 18.42
CA THR A 127 -9.12 6.48 19.79
C THR A 127 -9.73 5.10 20.12
N GLU A 128 -10.06 4.22 19.17
CA GLU A 128 -10.80 2.99 19.52
C GLU A 128 -10.43 1.69 18.78
N ALA A 129 -9.52 1.72 17.81
CA ALA A 129 -8.99 0.50 17.20
C ALA A 129 -7.63 0.19 17.80
N GLY A 130 -7.36 -1.07 18.15
CA GLY A 130 -6.08 -1.50 18.74
C GLY A 130 -4.85 -1.06 17.95
N THR A 131 -3.66 -1.32 18.49
CA THR A 131 -2.38 -0.92 17.86
C THR A 131 -2.30 -1.35 16.39
N THR A 132 -1.49 -0.67 15.55
CA THR A 132 -1.30 -1.11 14.13
C THR A 132 -1.01 -2.60 14.03
N ALA A 133 -0.21 -3.12 14.97
CA ALA A 133 0.14 -4.53 15.03
C ALA A 133 -1.08 -5.44 15.27
N GLU A 134 -2.01 -5.05 16.15
CA GLU A 134 -3.24 -5.81 16.41
C GLU A 134 -4.19 -5.76 15.21
N LEU A 135 -4.37 -4.60 14.58
CA LEU A 135 -5.16 -4.46 13.35
C LEU A 135 -4.61 -5.37 12.25
N CYS A 136 -3.32 -5.25 11.95
CA CYS A 136 -2.66 -6.06 10.94
C CYS A 136 -2.77 -7.56 11.26
N LYS A 137 -2.53 -7.96 12.50
CA LYS A 137 -2.67 -9.36 12.93
C LYS A 137 -4.11 -9.86 12.75
N SER A 138 -5.12 -9.07 13.11
CA SER A 138 -6.53 -9.43 12.96
C SER A 138 -6.94 -9.64 11.50
N TRP A 139 -6.25 -8.97 10.56
CA TRP A 139 -6.46 -9.10 9.13
C TRP A 139 -5.55 -10.15 8.46
N GLY A 140 -4.73 -10.86 9.23
CA GLY A 140 -3.83 -11.91 8.73
C GLY A 140 -2.41 -11.46 8.37
N TYR A 141 -2.07 -10.18 8.58
CA TYR A 141 -0.73 -9.64 8.36
C TYR A 141 0.14 -9.82 9.60
N VAL A 142 0.76 -10.99 9.70
CA VAL A 142 1.64 -11.36 10.83
C VAL A 142 3.13 -11.23 10.53
N GLU A 143 3.54 -11.42 9.27
CA GLU A 143 4.94 -11.44 8.84
C GLU A 143 5.20 -10.40 7.75
N PHE A 144 6.02 -9.38 8.04
CA PHE A 144 6.33 -8.30 7.09
C PHE A 144 7.65 -8.50 6.33
N SER A 145 8.30 -9.66 6.49
CA SER A 145 9.51 -10.05 5.76
C SER A 145 9.28 -10.14 4.24
N GLN A 146 8.03 -10.31 3.82
CA GLN A 146 7.63 -10.39 2.42
C GLN A 146 7.33 -9.03 1.78
N ALA A 147 7.39 -7.92 2.55
CA ALA A 147 7.12 -6.58 2.03
C ALA A 147 8.23 -6.19 1.03
N ARG A 148 7.83 -5.75 -0.17
CA ARG A 148 8.75 -5.36 -1.25
C ARG A 148 8.56 -3.93 -1.69
#